data_AF-A0A7C2ST52-F1
#
_entry.id   AF-A0A7C2ST52-F1
#
_cell.length_a   1.000
_cell.length_b   1.000
_cell.length_c   1.000
_cell.angle_alpha   90.00
_cell.angle_beta   90.00
_cell.angle_gamma   90.00
#
_symmetry.space_group_name_H-M   'P 1'
#
loop_
_entity.id
_entity.type
_entity.pdbx_description
1 polymer ?
#
loop_
_entity_poly.entity_id
_entity_poly.type
_entity_poly.pdbx_seq_one_letter_code
_entity_poly.pdbx_strand_id
1 'polypeptide(L)'
;MKISKSTISASFVKQADQTDCGVACLLAIIKYHKGSSSLEQLRTLSGTSKQGTTLLGLFQTAQSFGFDAEGLEAEKIDDLKELKE
;
A
#
# COMPACT_ATOMS: atom_id res chain seq x y z
N MET A 1 15.23 -12.10 -0.64
CA MET A 1 14.99 -11.19 -1.80
C MET A 1 16.00 -10.05 -1.74
N LYS A 2 16.75 -9.74 -2.81
CA LYS A 2 17.65 -8.58 -2.85
C LYS A 2 16.95 -7.43 -3.56
N ILE A 3 16.65 -6.35 -2.83
CA ILE A 3 16.02 -5.14 -3.38
C ILE A 3 17.12 -4.18 -3.86
N SER A 4 17.02 -3.69 -5.10
CA SER A 4 17.98 -2.73 -5.65
C SER A 4 17.54 -1.27 -5.41
N LYS A 5 18.50 -0.34 -5.31
CA LYS A 5 18.21 1.10 -5.19
C LYS A 5 17.40 1.64 -6.37
N SER A 6 17.65 1.13 -7.59
CA SER A 6 16.92 1.55 -8.79
C SER A 6 15.45 1.14 -8.72
N THR A 7 15.14 -0.07 -8.24
CA THR A 7 13.76 -0.51 -8.05
C THR A 7 13.05 0.34 -7.00
N ILE A 8 13.68 0.63 -5.86
CA ILE A 8 13.10 1.49 -4.82
C ILE A 8 12.78 2.88 -5.37
N SER A 9 13.72 3.48 -6.11
CA SER A 9 13.52 4.80 -6.69
C SER A 9 12.40 4.81 -7.75
N ALA A 10 12.25 3.74 -8.53
CA ALA A 10 11.22 3.62 -9.55
C ALA A 10 9.82 3.36 -8.96
N SER A 11 9.76 2.67 -7.82
CA SER A 11 8.51 2.40 -7.11
C SER A 11 8.08 3.53 -6.17
N PHE A 12 8.93 4.53 -5.92
CA PHE A 12 8.57 5.64 -5.04
C PHE A 12 7.40 6.47 -5.60
N VAL A 13 6.42 6.75 -4.73
CA VAL A 13 5.24 7.55 -5.06
C VAL A 13 5.09 8.65 -4.02
N LYS A 14 5.04 9.90 -4.48
CA LYS A 14 4.68 11.03 -3.61
C LYS A 14 3.17 11.03 -3.42
N GLN A 15 2.71 11.20 -2.19
CA GLN A 15 1.30 11.47 -1.92
C GLN A 15 0.91 12.82 -2.57
N ALA A 16 -0.26 12.87 -3.19
CA ALA A 16 -0.74 14.08 -3.86
C ALA A 16 -1.57 14.97 -2.90
N ASP A 17 -2.33 14.35 -1.98
CA ASP A 17 -3.10 15.00 -0.93
C ASP A 17 -2.71 14.45 0.46
N GLN A 18 -3.15 15.12 1.53
CA GLN A 18 -2.97 14.73 2.92
C GLN A 18 -3.64 13.38 3.24
N THR A 19 -4.73 13.03 2.54
CA THR A 19 -5.49 11.80 2.76
C THR A 19 -4.97 10.59 1.98
N ASP A 20 -3.95 10.78 1.14
CA ASP A 20 -3.47 9.78 0.19
C ASP A 20 -2.38 8.85 0.72
N CYS A 21 -1.93 9.02 1.97
CA CYS A 21 -0.78 8.30 2.50
C CYS A 21 -0.88 6.77 2.28
N GLY A 22 -2.06 6.18 2.55
CA GLY A 22 -2.31 4.76 2.33
C GLY A 22 -2.29 4.34 0.84
N VAL A 23 -3.00 5.06 -0.02
CA VAL A 23 -3.08 4.71 -1.45
C VAL A 23 -1.78 4.99 -2.21
N ALA A 24 -0.98 5.97 -1.76
CA ALA A 24 0.35 6.21 -2.29
C ALA A 24 1.31 5.06 -1.96
N CYS A 25 1.27 4.55 -0.73
CA CYS A 25 2.01 3.36 -0.33
C CYS A 25 1.58 2.13 -1.14
N LEU A 26 0.27 1.92 -1.33
CA LEU A 26 -0.23 0.81 -2.15
C LEU A 26 0.24 0.94 -3.61
N LEU A 27 0.19 2.14 -4.20
CA LEU A 27 0.70 2.37 -5.55
C LEU A 27 2.19 2.09 -5.67
N ALA A 28 2.98 2.41 -4.63
CA ALA A 28 4.39 2.09 -4.59
C ALA A 28 4.63 0.57 -4.63
N ILE A 29 3.86 -0.20 -3.85
CA ILE A 29 3.92 -1.67 -3.86
C ILE A 29 3.50 -2.22 -5.23
N ILE A 30 2.42 -1.70 -5.82
CA ILE A 30 1.97 -2.07 -7.17
C ILE A 30 3.10 -1.86 -8.19
N LYS A 31 3.73 -0.68 -8.19
CA LYS A 31 4.86 -0.38 -9.09
C LYS A 31 6.08 -1.26 -8.84
N TYR A 32 6.38 -1.58 -7.59
CA TYR A 32 7.46 -2.50 -7.23
C TYR A 32 7.26 -3.87 -7.87
N HIS A 33 6.02 -4.35 -7.91
CA HIS A 33 5.62 -5.58 -8.60
C HIS A 33 5.35 -5.41 -10.11
N LYS A 34 5.81 -4.30 -10.72
CA LYS A 34 5.63 -3.95 -12.15
C LYS A 34 4.18 -3.77 -12.59
N GLY A 35 3.25 -3.61 -11.65
CA GLY A 35 1.88 -3.20 -11.93
C GLY A 35 1.75 -1.69 -12.17
N SER A 36 0.56 -1.26 -12.56
CA SER A 36 0.24 0.15 -12.82
C SER A 36 -1.16 0.50 -12.37
N SER A 37 -1.34 1.68 -11.79
CA SER A 37 -2.63 2.31 -11.48
C SER A 37 -2.43 3.83 -11.36
N SER A 38 -3.52 4.58 -11.32
CA SER A 38 -3.50 6.00 -10.89
C SER A 38 -3.86 6.13 -9.41
N LEU A 39 -3.50 7.27 -8.79
CA LEU A 39 -3.93 7.58 -7.43
C LEU A 39 -5.46 7.73 -7.37
N GLU A 40 -6.06 8.34 -8.40
CA GLU A 40 -7.50 8.53 -8.53
C GLU A 40 -8.24 7.20 -8.50
N GLN A 41 -7.78 6.21 -9.28
CA GLN A 41 -8.38 4.88 -9.30
C GLN A 41 -8.27 4.21 -7.93
N LEU A 42 -7.10 4.30 -7.28
CA LEU A 42 -6.92 3.72 -5.96
C LEU A 42 -7.83 4.38 -4.92
N ARG A 43 -7.95 5.71 -4.91
CA ARG A 43 -8.87 6.44 -4.02
C ARG A 43 -10.31 5.95 -4.18
N THR A 44 -10.77 5.77 -5.41
CA THR A 44 -12.13 5.27 -5.69
C THR A 44 -12.31 3.84 -5.18
N LEU A 45 -11.36 2.94 -5.45
CA LEU A 45 -11.47 1.54 -5.06
C LEU A 45 -11.35 1.35 -3.54
N SER A 46 -10.49 2.11 -2.88
CA SER A 46 -10.27 2.00 -1.43
C SER A 46 -11.26 2.81 -0.60
N GLY A 47 -12.17 3.56 -1.26
CA GLY A 47 -13.12 4.44 -0.58
C GLY A 47 -12.45 5.58 0.19
N THR A 48 -11.29 6.06 -0.29
CA THR A 48 -10.57 7.18 0.35
C THR A 48 -11.47 8.40 0.43
N SER A 49 -11.62 8.93 1.64
CA SER A 49 -12.44 10.10 1.92
C SER A 49 -11.59 11.25 2.45
N LYS A 50 -12.26 12.31 2.90
CA LYS A 50 -11.60 13.43 3.60
C LYS A 50 -10.94 13.01 4.92
N GLN A 51 -11.32 11.86 5.47
CA GLN A 51 -10.73 11.29 6.68
C GLN A 51 -9.53 10.37 6.38
N GLY A 52 -9.21 10.14 5.12
CA GLY A 52 -8.18 9.19 4.71
C GLY A 52 -8.75 7.87 4.21
N THR A 53 -7.93 6.82 4.29
CA THR A 53 -8.26 5.48 3.82
C THR A 53 -8.20 4.52 4.99
N THR A 54 -9.20 3.63 5.12
CA THR A 54 -9.21 2.61 6.17
C THR A 54 -8.33 1.42 5.77
N LEU A 55 -7.87 0.65 6.77
CA LEU A 55 -7.11 -0.58 6.52
C LEU A 55 -7.93 -1.59 5.71
N LEU A 56 -9.23 -1.72 5.99
CA LEU A 56 -10.15 -2.58 5.24
C LEU A 56 -10.24 -2.18 3.76
N GLY A 57 -10.34 -0.87 3.47
CA GLY A 57 -10.37 -0.37 2.10
C GLY A 57 -9.08 -0.64 1.34
N LEU A 58 -7.92 -0.47 1.99
CA LEU A 58 -6.62 -0.84 1.42
C LEU A 58 -6.51 -2.34 1.13
N PHE A 59 -6.93 -3.18 2.09
CA PHE A 59 -6.94 -4.63 1.96
C PHE A 59 -7.78 -5.09 0.78
N GLN A 60 -9.04 -4.64 0.69
CA GLN A 60 -9.95 -4.98 -0.41
C GLN A 60 -9.41 -4.52 -1.77
N THR A 61 -8.80 -3.33 -1.79
CA THR A 61 -8.18 -2.80 -3.01
C THR A 61 -6.99 -3.65 -3.41
N ALA A 62 -6.08 -3.98 -2.49
CA ALA A 62 -4.94 -4.84 -2.77
C ALA A 62 -5.36 -6.22 -3.34
N GLN A 63 -6.39 -6.84 -2.76
CA GLN A 63 -6.96 -8.08 -3.29
C GLN A 63 -7.51 -7.93 -4.71
N SER A 64 -8.18 -6.81 -5.03
CA SER A 64 -8.66 -6.54 -6.40
C SER A 64 -7.53 -6.42 -7.44
N PHE A 65 -6.32 -6.07 -6.99
CA PHE A 65 -5.10 -6.04 -7.81
C PHE A 65 -4.36 -7.39 -7.84
N GLY A 66 -4.93 -8.44 -7.23
CA GLY A 66 -4.37 -9.79 -7.20
C GLY A 66 -3.30 -10.02 -6.15
N PHE A 67 -3.17 -9.13 -5.17
CA PHE A 67 -2.32 -9.38 -4.01
C PHE A 67 -2.98 -10.36 -3.05
N ASP A 68 -2.21 -11.32 -2.57
CA ASP A 68 -2.50 -12.02 -1.34
C ASP A 68 -2.06 -11.11 -0.18
N ALA A 69 -3.02 -10.55 0.54
CA ALA A 69 -2.80 -9.53 1.55
C ALA A 69 -3.44 -9.95 2.86
N GLU A 70 -2.87 -9.53 3.97
CA GLU A 70 -3.37 -9.79 5.32
C GLU A 70 -3.21 -8.53 6.19
N GLY A 71 -4.14 -8.34 7.12
CA GLY A 71 -4.07 -7.27 8.12
C GLY A 71 -3.53 -7.83 9.44
N LEU A 72 -2.44 -7.25 9.93
CA LEU A 72 -1.78 -7.66 11.17
C LEU A 72 -1.80 -6.51 12.18
N GLU A 73 -1.78 -6.87 13.46
CA GLU A 73 -1.63 -5.95 14.58
C GLU A 73 -0.21 -6.05 15.14
N ALA A 74 0.36 -4.90 15.52
CA ALA A 74 1.68 -4.83 16.15
C ALA A 74 1.61 -3.87 17.34
N GLU A 75 2.02 -4.33 18.51
CA GLU A 75 2.06 -3.51 19.73
C GLU A 75 3.44 -2.88 19.92
N LYS A 76 4.50 -3.58 19.49
CA LYS A 76 5.89 -3.14 19.60
C LYS A 76 6.66 -3.36 18.30
N ILE A 77 7.77 -2.65 18.16
CA ILE A 77 8.65 -2.74 16.98
C ILE A 77 9.15 -4.17 16.75
N ASP A 78 9.36 -4.94 17.83
CA ASP A 78 9.80 -6.33 17.72
C ASP A 78 8.79 -7.24 17.02
N ASP A 79 7.49 -6.91 17.04
CA ASP A 79 6.46 -7.69 16.35
C ASP A 79 6.60 -7.57 14.82
N LEU A 80 7.31 -6.55 14.31
CA LEU A 80 7.57 -6.39 12.88
C LEU A 80 8.68 -7.32 12.36
N LYS A 81 9.39 -8.03 13.25
CA LYS A 81 10.51 -8.92 12.87
C LYS A 81 10.04 -10.32 12.50
N GLU A 82 8.91 -10.76 13.04
CA GLU A 82 8.40 -12.12 12.90
C GLU A 82 6.89 -12.08 12.67
N LEU A 83 6.42 -12.81 11.66
CA LEU A 83 4.99 -13.03 11.46
C LEU A 83 4.54 -14.05 12.52
N LYS A 84 3.73 -13.61 13.47
CA LYS A 84 3.04 -14.50 14.41
C LYS A 84 1.62 -14.69 13.88
N GLU A 85 1.32 -15.91 13.45
CA GLU A 85 -0.03 -16.36 13.11
C GLU A 85 -0.93 -16.45 14.35
#